data_AF-A0A6M0F1A7-F1
#
_entry.id   AF-A0A6M0F1A7-F1
#
_cell.length_a   1.000
_cell.length_b   1.000
_cell.length_c   1.000
_cell.angle_alpha   90.00
_cell.angle_beta   90.00
_cell.angle_gamma   90.00
#
_symmetry.space_group_name_H-M   'P 1'
#
loop_
_entity.id
_entity.type
_entity.pdbx_description
1 polymer ?
#
loop_
_entity_poly.entity_id
_entity_poly.type
_entity_poly.pdbx_seq_one_letter_code
_entity_poly.pdbx_strand_id
1 'polypeptide(L)' 'VFGHARLGYETIMGGGRPYHFIVRLRSPQPDALDQSLIHTIIQQEKPAFCTYDLYIESLP' A
#
# COMPACT_ATOMS: atom_id res chain seq x y z
N VAL A 1 8.38 8.56 -22.93
CA VAL A 1 7.28 7.91 -23.68
C VAL A 1 7.63 6.42 -23.75
N PHE A 2 7.01 5.46 -23.06
CA PHE A 2 5.75 5.31 -22.33
C PHE A 2 6.01 4.55 -21.01
N GLY A 3 5.44 4.99 -19.90
CA GLY A 3 5.34 4.18 -18.68
C GLY A 3 4.12 3.27 -18.79
N HIS A 4 4.30 1.97 -18.57
CA HIS A 4 3.25 0.95 -18.62
C HIS A 4 2.05 1.33 -17.72
N ALA A 5 1.01 1.90 -18.32
CA ALA A 5 -0.32 1.89 -17.74
C ALA A 5 -0.95 0.52 -18.03
N ARG A 6 -1.11 -0.31 -16.99
CA ARG A 6 -1.87 -1.57 -17.12
C ARG A 6 -3.35 -1.22 -17.21
N LEU A 7 -3.90 -1.45 -18.39
CA LEU A 7 -5.30 -1.23 -18.74
C LEU A 7 -6.23 -1.97 -17.75
N GLY A 8 -7.11 -1.23 -17.06
CA GLY A 8 -8.21 -1.83 -16.27
C GLY A 8 -8.63 -1.11 -14.98
N TYR A 9 -7.91 -0.10 -14.48
CA TYR A 9 -8.24 0.49 -13.16
C TYR A 9 -8.26 2.02 -13.07
N GLU A 10 -7.80 2.76 -14.08
CA GLU A 10 -7.55 4.20 -13.91
C GLU A 10 -8.21 5.06 -15.00
N THR A 11 -9.55 5.05 -15.01
CA THR A 11 -10.32 6.11 -15.68
C THR A 11 -11.35 6.67 -14.71
N ILE A 12 -10.87 7.46 -13.74
CA ILE A 12 -11.71 8.47 -13.07
C ILE A 12 -10.99 9.81 -13.23
N MET A 13 -11.57 10.66 -14.07
CA MET A 13 -11.15 12.03 -14.31
C MET A 13 -11.23 12.81 -12.99
N GLY A 14 -10.09 13.07 -12.35
CA GLY A 14 -10.02 13.70 -11.01
C GLY A 14 -8.80 13.36 -10.14
N GLY A 15 -7.90 12.48 -10.58
CA GLY A 15 -6.55 12.31 -10.01
C GLY A 15 -6.47 11.70 -8.60
N GLY A 16 -7.59 11.31 -7.98
CA GLY A 16 -7.62 10.59 -6.70
C GLY A 16 -7.62 9.07 -6.90
N ARG A 17 -6.96 8.33 -6.01
CA ARG A 17 -7.08 6.87 -5.90
C ARG A 17 -8.26 6.52 -4.99
N PRO A 18 -9.43 6.13 -5.52
CA PRO A 18 -10.57 5.76 -4.67
C PRO A 18 -10.21 4.53 -3.83
N TYR A 19 -10.70 4.47 -2.59
CA TYR A 19 -10.47 3.34 -1.68
C TYR A 19 -8.98 3.02 -1.45
N HIS A 20 -8.14 4.05 -1.48
CA HIS A 20 -6.72 3.96 -1.15
C HIS A 20 -6.47 4.46 0.28
N PHE A 21 -5.66 3.73 1.04
CA PHE A 21 -5.29 4.12 2.39
C PHE A 21 -3.80 3.95 2.66
N ILE A 22 -3.30 4.65 3.67
CA ILE A 22 -1.90 4.61 4.08
C ILE A 22 -1.79 3.78 5.36
N VAL A 23 -0.99 2.72 5.32
CA VAL A 23 -0.60 1.96 6.51
C VAL A 23 0.74 2.49 7.00
N ARG A 24 0.76 3.01 8.23
CA ARG A 24 2.01 3.41 8.91
C ARG A 24 2.28 2.48 10.06
N LEU A 25 3.38 1.74 9.97
CA LEU A 25 3.84 0.83 11.02
C LEU A 25 5.10 1.40 11.66
N ARG A 26 5.00 1.71 12.95
CA ARG A 26 6.09 2.32 13.72
C ARG A 26 6.68 1.29 14.67
N SER A 27 7.97 1.04 14.56
CA SER A 27 8.69 0.03 15.36
C SER A 27 10.04 0.60 15.83
N PRO A 28 10.54 0.27 17.03
CA PRO A 28 11.90 0.62 17.44
C PRO A 28 12.97 -0.04 16.55
N GLN A 29 12.62 -1.15 15.88
CA GLN A 29 13.51 -1.92 15.01
C GLN A 29 12.78 -2.22 13.70
N PRO A 30 12.68 -1.25 12.77
CA PRO A 30 11.95 -1.42 11.52
C PRO A 30 12.56 -2.53 10.63
N ASP A 31 13.88 -2.70 10.68
CA ASP A 31 14.61 -3.69 9.87
C ASP A 31 14.41 -5.13 10.35
N ALA A 32 13.93 -5.33 11.59
CA ALA A 32 13.65 -6.66 12.14
C ALA A 32 12.30 -7.23 11.66
N LEU A 33 11.51 -6.44 10.93
CA LEU A 33 10.18 -6.81 10.49
C LEU A 33 10.20 -7.53 9.15
N ASP A 34 9.51 -8.66 9.07
CA ASP A 34 9.30 -9.36 7.82
C ASP A 34 8.27 -8.61 6.96
N GLN A 35 8.79 -7.84 6.00
CA GLN A 35 7.96 -7.07 5.07
C GLN A 35 7.04 -7.96 4.21
N SER A 36 7.50 -9.16 3.83
CA SER A 36 6.70 -10.08 3.01
C SER A 36 5.50 -10.59 3.79
N LEU A 37 5.70 -10.93 5.07
CA LEU A 37 4.62 -11.32 5.96
C LEU A 37 3.64 -10.16 6.19
N ILE A 38 4.12 -8.95 6.43
CA ILE A 38 3.27 -7.76 6.59
C ILE A 38 2.40 -7.55 5.34
N HIS A 39 3.00 -7.59 4.15
CA HIS A 39 2.25 -7.49 2.90
C HIS A 39 1.21 -8.59 2.77
N THR A 40 1.56 -9.83 3.12
CA THR A 40 0.65 -10.98 3.06
C THR A 40 -0.57 -10.78 3.97
N ILE A 41 -0.34 -10.37 5.21
CA ILE A 41 -1.42 -10.10 6.18
C ILE A 41 -2.33 -8.98 5.67
N ILE A 42 -1.76 -7.86 5.20
CA ILE A 42 -2.58 -6.74 4.69
C ILE A 42 -3.40 -7.19 3.47
N GLN A 43 -2.85 -8.02 2.59
CA GLN A 43 -3.60 -8.53 1.43
C GLN A 43 -4.76 -9.46 1.83
N GLN A 44 -4.58 -10.26 2.89
CA GLN A 44 -5.62 -11.15 3.42
C GLN A 44 -6.75 -10.38 4.09
N GLU A 45 -6.41 -9.34 4.86
CA GLU A 45 -7.37 -8.61 5.70
C GLU A 45 -8.01 -7.39 5.02
N LYS A 46 -7.37 -6.80 3.99
CA LYS A 46 -7.93 -5.59 3.37
C LYS A 46 -9.30 -5.89 2.73
N PRO A 47 -10.24 -4.93 2.75
CA PRO A 47 -11.47 -5.05 1.98
C PRO A 47 -11.19 -5.21 0.47
N ALA A 48 -12.13 -5.84 -0.22
CA ALA A 48 -12.07 -6.01 -1.67
C ALA A 48 -11.97 -4.64 -2.37
N PHE A 49 -11.23 -4.59 -3.49
CA PHE A 49 -11.05 -3.40 -4.33
C PHE A 49 -10.34 -2.19 -3.69
N CYS A 50 -9.85 -2.32 -2.46
CA CYS A 50 -8.98 -1.32 -1.84
C CYS A 50 -7.51 -1.50 -2.24
N THR A 51 -6.78 -0.38 -2.27
CA THR A 51 -5.33 -0.31 -2.46
C THR A 51 -4.66 0.33 -1.25
N TYR A 52 -3.35 0.11 -1.07
CA TYR A 52 -2.62 0.72 0.04
C TYR A 52 -1.17 1.03 -0.30
N ASP A 53 -0.62 2.01 0.40
CA ASP A 53 0.83 2.22 0.55
C ASP A 53 1.23 1.84 1.98
N LEU A 54 2.41 1.23 2.13
CA LEU A 54 2.97 0.82 3.41
C LEU A 54 4.24 1.63 3.72
N TYR A 55 4.26 2.28 4.88
CA TYR A 55 5.43 2.96 5.43
C TYR A 55 5.82 2.29 6.73
N ILE A 56 7.07 1.82 6.82
CA ILE A 56 7.65 1.27 8.04
C ILE A 56 8.67 2.28 8.54
N GLU A 57 8.43 2.81 9.73
CA GLU A 57 9.17 3.95 10.30
C GLU A 57 9.75 3.57 11.66
N SER A 58 10.93 4.11 11.99
CA SER A 58 11.46 4.02 13.35
C SER A 58 10.61 4.86 14.29
N LEU A 59 10.41 4.40 15.53
CA LEU A 59 9.93 5.30 16.58
C LEU A 59 10.94 6.44 16.80
N PRO A 60 10.47 7.66 17.07
CA PRO A 60 11.32 8.80 17.41
C PRO A 60 12.02 8.63 18.77
#